data_AF-A0A528F347-F1
#
_entry.id   AF-A0A528F347-F1
#
_cell.length_a   1.000
_cell.length_b   1.000
_cell.length_c   1.000
_cell.angle_alpha   90.00
_cell.angle_beta   90.00
_cell.angle_gamma   90.00
#
_symmetry.space_group_name_H-M   'P 1'
#
loop_
_entity.id
_entity.type
_entity.pdbx_description
1 polymer ?
#
loop_
_entity_poly.entity_id
_entity_poly.type
_entity_poly.pdbx_seq_one_letter_code
_entity_poly.pdbx_strand_id
1 'polypeptide(L)'
;TLANEDPRQVAFEPMNEPVVDCDADGTGLWPERQQRLFAAARSSATKLTLILTGACYSNAASLAKIDPKAIPDDNIIWTFHSYEPFLLTHQGATWAGDFIPYVTGLPYPLSAVPRAQLDAALDTIRARIKVEAPWTRQSGLLAYLDEQVAGIDTDEKLLEAMDAPFTRVEAWAKANAINPENITLGEFGMIRQEYGNAHVMPAEYRAAYVRDMIARAEAHGFAWSVWSYGGAFGIVEAFDGDKAEPDVMDAIKSLH
;
A
#
# COMPACT_ATOMS: atom_id res chain seq x y z
N THR A 1 -20.59 3.30 -24.07
CA THR A 1 -19.67 2.15 -23.91
C THR A 1 -18.27 2.71 -23.71
N LEU A 2 -17.35 1.95 -23.10
CA LEU A 2 -15.98 2.44 -22.84
C LEU A 2 -15.20 2.76 -24.14
N ALA A 3 -15.65 2.26 -25.29
CA ALA A 3 -15.08 2.52 -26.61
C ALA A 3 -15.07 3.99 -27.03
N ASN A 4 -15.87 4.85 -26.40
CA ASN A 4 -15.96 6.27 -26.72
C ASN A 4 -15.08 7.17 -25.83
N GLU A 5 -14.46 6.61 -24.80
CA GLU A 5 -13.55 7.36 -23.93
C GLU A 5 -12.23 7.67 -24.67
N ASP A 6 -11.61 8.81 -24.36
CA ASP A 6 -10.32 9.20 -24.96
C ASP A 6 -9.19 8.39 -24.29
N PRO A 7 -8.48 7.50 -25.02
CA PRO A 7 -7.39 6.70 -24.47
C PRO A 7 -6.19 7.52 -23.99
N ARG A 8 -6.13 8.83 -24.31
CA ARG A 8 -5.10 9.74 -23.79
C ARG A 8 -5.44 10.31 -22.41
N GLN A 9 -6.67 10.12 -21.94
CA GLN A 9 -7.17 10.65 -20.67
C GLN A 9 -7.64 9.55 -19.73
N VAL A 10 -8.02 8.38 -20.26
CA VAL A 10 -8.65 7.30 -19.49
C VAL A 10 -7.92 5.98 -19.71
N ALA A 11 -7.49 5.37 -18.61
CA ALA A 11 -7.15 3.96 -18.51
C ALA A 11 -8.23 3.24 -17.67
N PHE A 12 -8.36 1.92 -17.83
CA PHE A 12 -9.39 1.14 -17.12
C PHE A 12 -8.77 0.01 -16.30
N GLU A 13 -8.97 0.06 -14.99
CA GLU A 13 -8.64 -1.00 -14.05
C GLU A 13 -9.90 -1.83 -13.72
N PRO A 14 -10.02 -3.08 -14.18
CA PRO A 14 -11.25 -3.85 -13.96
C PRO A 14 -11.47 -4.32 -12.51
N MET A 15 -10.42 -4.37 -11.68
CA MET A 15 -10.47 -4.83 -10.29
C MET A 15 -9.30 -4.26 -9.49
N ASN A 16 -9.61 -3.57 -8.39
CA ASN A 16 -8.62 -2.90 -7.53
C ASN A 16 -7.86 -3.88 -6.62
N GLU A 17 -8.57 -4.69 -5.82
CA GLU A 17 -7.96 -5.53 -4.79
C GLU A 17 -8.62 -6.92 -4.72
N PRO A 18 -8.11 -7.91 -5.47
CA PRO A 18 -8.63 -9.27 -5.39
C PRO A 18 -8.27 -9.90 -4.04
N VAL A 19 -9.26 -10.33 -3.26
CA VAL A 19 -9.06 -10.94 -1.92
C VAL A 19 -8.93 -12.47 -1.95
N VAL A 20 -8.44 -13.02 -3.07
CA VAL A 20 -8.23 -14.46 -3.26
C VAL A 20 -6.74 -14.77 -3.36
N ASP A 21 -6.40 -16.06 -3.22
CA ASP A 21 -5.03 -16.57 -3.38
C ASP A 21 -3.98 -15.88 -2.48
N CYS A 22 -4.40 -15.40 -1.30
CA CYS A 22 -3.51 -14.86 -0.28
C CYS A 22 -2.66 -15.93 0.42
N ASP A 23 -3.22 -17.13 0.55
CA ASP A 23 -2.52 -18.26 1.16
C ASP A 23 -1.69 -19.02 0.13
N ALA A 24 -0.58 -19.63 0.57
CA ALA A 24 0.32 -20.40 -0.28
C ALA A 24 -0.33 -21.66 -0.89
N ASP A 25 -1.39 -22.18 -0.26
CA ASP A 25 -2.05 -23.44 -0.62
C ASP A 25 -3.30 -23.25 -1.51
N GLY A 26 -3.56 -22.01 -1.96
CA GLY A 26 -4.74 -21.65 -2.74
C GLY A 26 -4.80 -22.32 -4.12
N THR A 27 -6.03 -22.47 -4.64
CA THR A 27 -6.33 -23.06 -5.95
C THR A 27 -5.82 -22.25 -7.16
N GLY A 28 -5.27 -21.05 -6.97
CA GLY A 28 -4.76 -20.19 -8.05
C GLY A 28 -5.88 -19.69 -8.97
N LEU A 29 -6.94 -19.13 -8.38
CA LEU A 29 -8.16 -18.73 -9.11
C LEU A 29 -7.99 -17.42 -9.86
N TRP A 30 -7.13 -16.54 -9.37
CA TRP A 30 -7.01 -15.18 -9.89
C TRP A 30 -6.54 -15.11 -11.35
N PRO A 31 -5.53 -15.85 -11.81
CA PRO A 31 -5.08 -15.79 -13.21
C PRO A 31 -6.22 -16.04 -14.21
N GLU A 32 -7.06 -17.06 -13.99
CA GLU A 32 -8.21 -17.35 -14.86
C GLU A 32 -9.26 -16.23 -14.80
N ARG A 33 -9.55 -15.72 -13.61
CA ARG A 33 -10.51 -14.61 -13.42
C ARG A 33 -10.04 -13.34 -14.09
N GLN A 34 -8.75 -13.02 -13.98
CA GLN A 34 -8.15 -11.87 -14.62
C GLN A 34 -8.21 -11.98 -16.14
N GLN A 35 -7.93 -13.15 -16.73
CA GLN A 35 -8.09 -13.35 -18.18
C GLN A 35 -9.53 -13.11 -18.65
N ARG A 36 -10.52 -13.57 -17.87
CA ARG A 36 -11.94 -13.35 -18.17
C ARG A 36 -12.32 -11.87 -18.06
N LEU A 37 -11.84 -11.18 -17.02
CA LEU A 37 -12.01 -9.74 -16.87
C LEU A 37 -11.34 -8.96 -18.00
N PHE A 38 -10.12 -9.33 -18.37
CA PHE A 38 -9.39 -8.78 -19.50
C PHE A 38 -10.17 -8.94 -20.81
N ALA A 39 -10.63 -10.15 -21.14
CA ALA A 39 -11.39 -10.39 -22.36
C ALA A 39 -12.70 -9.59 -22.41
N ALA A 40 -13.42 -9.52 -21.29
CA ALA A 40 -14.63 -8.71 -21.16
C ALA A 40 -14.32 -7.21 -21.31
N ALA A 41 -13.31 -6.70 -20.60
CA ALA A 41 -12.87 -5.32 -20.67
C ALA A 41 -12.45 -4.95 -22.09
N ARG A 42 -11.59 -5.74 -22.73
CA ARG A 42 -11.10 -5.46 -24.09
C ARG A 42 -12.21 -5.47 -25.15
N SER A 43 -13.29 -6.24 -24.93
CA SER A 43 -14.47 -6.22 -25.82
C SER A 43 -15.23 -4.89 -25.82
N SER A 44 -15.11 -4.09 -24.75
CA SER A 44 -15.76 -2.77 -24.61
C SER A 44 -14.78 -1.61 -24.68
N ALA A 45 -13.62 -1.73 -24.04
CA ALA A 45 -12.53 -0.77 -23.96
C ALA A 45 -11.46 -1.11 -25.02
N THR A 46 -11.86 -1.08 -26.29
CA THR A 46 -11.05 -1.59 -27.41
C THR A 46 -9.73 -0.85 -27.64
N LYS A 47 -9.60 0.38 -27.11
CA LYS A 47 -8.40 1.24 -27.27
C LYS A 47 -7.81 1.74 -25.95
N LEU A 48 -8.52 1.60 -24.82
CA LEU A 48 -8.03 2.11 -23.55
C LEU A 48 -6.89 1.23 -23.04
N THR A 49 -5.90 1.81 -22.39
CA THR A 49 -4.94 1.02 -21.61
C THR A 49 -5.69 0.31 -20.50
N LEU A 50 -5.43 -0.99 -20.34
CA LEU A 50 -5.99 -1.74 -19.21
C LEU A 50 -4.93 -1.82 -18.11
N ILE A 51 -5.36 -1.60 -16.88
CA ILE A 51 -4.53 -1.77 -15.69
C ILE A 51 -4.89 -3.12 -15.07
N LEU A 52 -3.90 -4.00 -14.95
CA LEU A 52 -4.08 -5.37 -14.44
C LEU A 52 -3.19 -5.60 -13.21
N THR A 53 -3.65 -6.45 -12.30
CA THR A 53 -3.03 -6.63 -10.98
C THR A 53 -2.79 -8.10 -10.59
N GLY A 54 -1.97 -8.33 -9.57
CA GLY A 54 -1.93 -9.59 -8.85
C GLY A 54 -3.14 -9.84 -7.96
N ALA A 55 -3.20 -11.03 -7.38
CA ALA A 55 -4.17 -11.35 -6.34
C ALA A 55 -3.81 -10.69 -4.99
N CYS A 56 -4.47 -11.12 -3.93
CA CYS A 56 -4.20 -10.71 -2.55
C CYS A 56 -3.92 -9.22 -2.34
N TYR A 57 -4.97 -8.41 -2.51
CA TYR A 57 -4.91 -6.95 -2.34
C TYR A 57 -3.85 -6.30 -3.23
N SER A 58 -3.70 -6.82 -4.45
CA SER A 58 -2.75 -6.29 -5.44
C SER A 58 -1.31 -6.26 -4.96
N ASN A 59 -0.92 -7.15 -4.04
CA ASN A 59 0.43 -7.13 -3.51
C ASN A 59 1.48 -7.57 -4.55
N ALA A 60 2.70 -7.04 -4.41
CA ALA A 60 3.84 -7.37 -5.27
C ALA A 60 4.11 -8.88 -5.36
N ALA A 61 3.88 -9.63 -4.28
CA ALA A 61 4.15 -11.05 -4.23
C ALA A 61 3.23 -11.86 -5.15
N SER A 62 1.98 -11.46 -5.26
CA SER A 62 0.96 -12.06 -6.10
C SER A 62 1.06 -11.59 -7.54
N LEU A 63 1.41 -10.32 -7.79
CA LEU A 63 1.71 -9.85 -9.15
C LEU A 63 2.86 -10.65 -9.76
N ALA A 64 3.91 -10.91 -8.98
CA ALA A 64 5.07 -11.69 -9.42
C ALA A 64 4.75 -13.17 -9.76
N LYS A 65 3.53 -13.65 -9.49
CA LYS A 65 3.05 -14.99 -9.87
C LYS A 65 2.26 -14.99 -11.18
N ILE A 66 1.89 -13.82 -11.71
CA ILE A 66 1.14 -13.71 -12.96
C ILE A 66 2.05 -14.08 -14.14
N ASP A 67 1.54 -14.89 -15.07
CA ASP A 67 2.12 -15.06 -16.39
C ASP A 67 1.50 -14.02 -17.35
N PRO A 68 2.22 -12.94 -17.69
CA PRO A 68 1.69 -11.90 -18.57
C PRO A 68 1.46 -12.40 -20.00
N LYS A 69 2.11 -13.49 -20.44
CA LYS A 69 1.87 -14.06 -21.80
C LYS A 69 0.46 -14.60 -21.96
N ALA A 70 -0.22 -14.85 -20.85
CA ALA A 70 -1.60 -15.27 -20.82
C ALA A 70 -2.58 -14.12 -21.11
N ILE A 71 -2.08 -12.88 -21.21
CA ILE A 71 -2.77 -11.67 -21.63
C ILE A 71 -2.14 -11.19 -22.95
N PRO A 72 -2.69 -11.58 -24.12
CA PRO A 72 -2.09 -11.28 -25.42
C PRO A 72 -2.39 -9.84 -25.88
N ASP A 73 -1.82 -8.87 -25.18
CA ASP A 73 -2.08 -7.45 -25.38
C ASP A 73 -0.88 -6.57 -24.99
N ASP A 74 -0.50 -5.66 -25.88
CA ASP A 74 0.64 -4.77 -25.67
C ASP A 74 0.24 -3.45 -24.98
N ASN A 75 -1.07 -3.17 -24.82
CA ASN A 75 -1.59 -1.93 -24.22
C ASN A 75 -2.09 -2.18 -22.79
N ILE A 76 -1.15 -2.61 -21.93
CA ILE A 76 -1.36 -2.99 -20.53
C ILE A 76 -0.38 -2.24 -19.62
N ILE A 77 -0.88 -1.75 -18.49
CA ILE A 77 -0.07 -1.35 -17.34
C ILE A 77 -0.32 -2.38 -16.23
N TRP A 78 0.73 -2.77 -15.52
CA TRP A 78 0.63 -3.66 -14.36
C TRP A 78 0.69 -2.85 -13.08
N THR A 79 -0.25 -3.07 -12.16
CA THR A 79 -0.30 -2.39 -10.88
C THR A 79 0.02 -3.33 -9.73
N PHE A 80 0.68 -2.78 -8.71
CA PHE A 80 0.75 -3.38 -7.39
C PHE A 80 0.55 -2.29 -6.32
N HIS A 81 0.08 -2.68 -5.15
CA HIS A 81 -0.08 -1.80 -3.99
C HIS A 81 1.00 -2.11 -2.96
N SER A 82 1.44 -1.07 -2.25
CA SER A 82 2.38 -1.25 -1.14
C SER A 82 2.11 -0.23 -0.04
N TYR A 83 1.93 -0.78 1.16
CA TYR A 83 1.77 -0.02 2.39
C TYR A 83 2.83 -0.41 3.42
N GLU A 84 3.95 -0.97 2.96
CA GLU A 84 5.05 -1.37 3.83
C GLU A 84 5.71 -0.15 4.49
N PRO A 85 6.03 -0.21 5.80
CA PRO A 85 5.60 -1.23 6.76
C PRO A 85 4.16 -0.99 7.22
N PHE A 86 3.31 -2.02 7.12
CA PHE A 86 1.88 -1.90 7.46
C PHE A 86 1.62 -1.44 8.91
N LEU A 87 2.53 -1.81 9.83
CA LEU A 87 2.55 -1.35 11.23
C LEU A 87 2.51 0.18 11.35
N LEU A 88 3.20 0.90 10.46
CA LEU A 88 3.35 2.36 10.53
C LEU A 88 2.27 3.08 9.72
N THR A 89 1.85 2.51 8.59
CA THR A 89 0.96 3.17 7.63
C THR A 89 -0.52 3.13 8.02
N HIS A 90 -0.95 2.16 8.84
CA HIS A 90 -2.38 1.92 9.15
C HIS A 90 -2.75 2.15 10.61
N GLN A 91 -1.87 2.77 11.40
CA GLN A 91 -2.03 2.94 12.85
C GLN A 91 -3.44 3.39 13.28
N GLY A 92 -4.08 2.58 14.12
CA GLY A 92 -5.33 2.89 14.79
C GLY A 92 -6.57 2.62 13.95
N ALA A 93 -6.40 2.08 12.75
CA ALA A 93 -7.49 1.80 11.85
C ALA A 93 -8.30 0.57 12.25
N THR A 94 -9.61 0.71 12.29
CA THR A 94 -10.52 -0.32 12.80
C THR A 94 -10.80 -1.44 11.82
N TRP A 95 -10.50 -1.24 10.52
CA TRP A 95 -10.69 -2.24 9.48
C TRP A 95 -9.50 -3.18 9.27
N ALA A 96 -8.35 -2.98 9.96
CA ALA A 96 -7.10 -3.69 9.62
C ALA A 96 -6.83 -4.86 10.54
N GLY A 97 -7.58 -5.94 10.33
CA GLY A 97 -7.42 -7.16 11.10
C GLY A 97 -7.63 -6.93 12.60
N ASP A 98 -7.08 -7.83 13.41
CA ASP A 98 -7.31 -7.86 14.86
C ASP A 98 -6.16 -7.24 15.68
N PHE A 99 -5.19 -6.60 15.03
CA PHE A 99 -3.98 -6.07 15.68
C PHE A 99 -3.85 -4.54 15.55
N ILE A 100 -3.93 -4.01 14.33
CA ILE A 100 -3.72 -2.59 14.03
C ILE A 100 -4.63 -1.63 14.82
N PRO A 101 -5.90 -1.95 15.16
CA PRO A 101 -6.72 -1.06 15.98
C PRO A 101 -6.08 -0.66 17.32
N TYR A 102 -5.17 -1.48 17.87
CA TYR A 102 -4.49 -1.19 19.12
C TYR A 102 -3.22 -0.32 18.96
N VAL A 103 -2.73 -0.12 17.74
CA VAL A 103 -1.43 0.52 17.46
C VAL A 103 -1.64 2.00 17.09
N THR A 104 -1.17 2.92 17.92
CA THR A 104 -1.14 4.37 17.59
C THR A 104 0.06 5.03 18.26
N GLY A 105 0.62 6.07 17.63
CA GLY A 105 1.68 6.89 18.20
C GLY A 105 3.11 6.41 17.92
N LEU A 106 3.29 5.45 17.01
CA LEU A 106 4.63 5.11 16.52
C LEU A 106 5.10 6.18 15.52
N PRO A 107 6.35 6.66 15.62
CA PRO A 107 6.89 7.64 14.70
C PRO A 107 7.33 6.98 13.38
N TYR A 108 7.56 7.81 12.36
CA TYR A 108 8.18 7.37 11.10
C TYR A 108 9.42 8.21 10.79
N PRO A 109 10.60 7.58 10.59
CA PRO A 109 10.93 6.20 10.98
C PRO A 109 10.85 5.99 12.50
N LEU A 110 10.96 4.74 13.00
CA LEU A 110 11.00 4.47 14.45
C LEU A 110 12.16 5.20 15.16
N SER A 111 13.25 5.43 14.44
CA SER A 111 14.44 6.16 14.86
C SER A 111 14.27 7.69 14.89
N ALA A 112 13.14 8.23 14.44
CA ALA A 112 12.89 9.67 14.39
C ALA A 112 12.77 10.31 15.78
N VAL A 113 12.62 9.51 16.83
CA VAL A 113 12.54 9.96 18.23
C VAL A 113 13.60 9.27 19.09
N PRO A 114 14.00 9.85 20.23
CA PRO A 114 14.87 9.19 21.19
C PRO A 114 14.28 7.85 21.66
N ARG A 115 15.15 6.86 21.89
CA ARG A 115 14.74 5.49 22.27
C ARG A 115 13.74 5.45 23.43
N ALA A 116 13.93 6.29 24.46
CA ALA A 116 13.02 6.37 25.59
C ALA A 116 11.58 6.81 25.22
N GLN A 117 11.43 7.66 24.20
CA GLN A 117 10.10 8.07 23.70
C GLN A 117 9.46 6.95 22.89
N LEU A 118 10.24 6.25 22.07
CA LEU A 118 9.77 5.06 21.34
C LEU A 118 9.32 3.96 22.32
N ASP A 119 10.11 3.66 23.34
CA ASP A 119 9.78 2.65 24.35
C ASP A 119 8.48 3.03 25.10
N ALA A 120 8.27 4.32 25.41
CA ALA A 120 7.02 4.79 26.04
C ALA A 120 5.79 4.66 25.12
N ALA A 121 5.94 4.92 23.81
CA ALA A 121 4.89 4.69 22.83
C ALA A 121 4.54 3.20 22.74
N LEU A 122 5.55 2.33 22.68
CA LEU A 122 5.36 0.89 22.68
C LEU A 122 4.69 0.38 23.95
N ASP A 123 5.07 0.89 25.13
CA ASP A 123 4.44 0.53 26.39
C ASP A 123 2.98 0.96 26.48
N THR A 124 2.64 2.11 25.88
CA THR A 124 1.25 2.56 25.74
C THR A 124 0.43 1.58 24.88
N ILE A 125 0.99 1.12 23.75
CA ILE A 125 0.36 0.12 22.89
C ILE A 125 0.19 -1.21 23.64
N ARG A 126 1.24 -1.69 24.33
CA ARG A 126 1.18 -2.91 25.15
C ARG A 126 0.14 -2.82 26.25
N ALA A 127 0.01 -1.68 26.91
CA ALA A 127 -1.00 -1.45 27.93
C ALA A 127 -2.41 -1.50 27.32
N ARG A 128 -2.63 -0.86 26.17
CA ARG A 128 -3.91 -0.92 25.45
C ARG A 128 -4.30 -2.35 25.10
N ILE A 129 -3.38 -3.13 24.52
CA ILE A 129 -3.61 -4.55 24.20
C ILE A 129 -4.03 -5.34 25.45
N LYS A 130 -3.35 -5.14 26.59
CA LYS A 130 -3.67 -5.85 27.85
C LYS A 130 -5.03 -5.48 28.44
N VAL A 131 -5.53 -4.27 28.17
CA VAL A 131 -6.81 -3.77 28.69
C VAL A 131 -7.97 -4.11 27.76
N GLU A 132 -7.80 -3.92 26.46
CA GLU A 132 -8.89 -3.90 25.48
C GLU A 132 -8.99 -5.17 24.64
N ALA A 133 -7.87 -5.87 24.39
CA ALA A 133 -7.91 -7.05 23.55
C ALA A 133 -8.48 -8.28 24.29
N PRO A 134 -9.17 -9.19 23.57
CA PRO A 134 -9.65 -10.45 24.16
C PRO A 134 -8.52 -11.19 24.87
N TRP A 135 -8.75 -11.66 26.09
CA TRP A 135 -7.72 -12.28 26.94
C TRP A 135 -6.93 -13.40 26.22
N THR A 136 -7.62 -14.21 25.43
CA THR A 136 -7.02 -15.31 24.64
C THR A 136 -6.11 -14.85 23.50
N ARG A 137 -6.21 -13.59 23.06
CA ARG A 137 -5.41 -12.99 21.99
C ARG A 137 -4.24 -12.15 22.51
N GLN A 138 -4.30 -11.66 23.75
CA GLN A 138 -3.32 -10.70 24.30
C GLN A 138 -1.86 -11.12 24.11
N SER A 139 -1.50 -12.34 24.51
CA SER A 139 -0.12 -12.82 24.37
C SER A 139 0.36 -12.88 22.93
N GLY A 140 -0.53 -13.26 21.99
CA GLY A 140 -0.21 -13.30 20.57
C GLY A 140 -0.01 -11.91 19.97
N LEU A 141 -0.89 -10.95 20.31
CA LEU A 141 -0.78 -9.57 19.84
C LEU A 141 0.45 -8.85 20.39
N LEU A 142 0.83 -9.12 21.65
CA LEU A 142 2.06 -8.57 22.23
C LEU A 142 3.31 -9.12 21.54
N ALA A 143 3.36 -10.44 21.31
CA ALA A 143 4.47 -11.06 20.58
C ALA A 143 4.55 -10.54 19.13
N TYR A 144 3.40 -10.36 18.48
CA TYR A 144 3.33 -9.83 17.12
C TYR A 144 3.78 -8.37 17.05
N LEU A 145 3.45 -7.52 18.04
CA LEU A 145 4.00 -6.17 18.14
C LEU A 145 5.53 -6.19 18.19
N ASP A 146 6.10 -7.02 19.05
CA ASP A 146 7.56 -7.11 19.21
C ASP A 146 8.23 -7.62 17.92
N GLU A 147 7.62 -8.58 17.22
CA GLU A 147 8.07 -9.06 15.91
C GLU A 147 8.04 -7.96 14.84
N GLN A 148 6.91 -7.27 14.69
CA GLN A 148 6.74 -6.22 13.69
C GLN A 148 7.72 -5.07 13.92
N VAL A 149 7.94 -4.66 15.18
CA VAL A 149 8.91 -3.62 15.54
C VAL A 149 10.34 -4.08 15.24
N ALA A 150 10.71 -5.31 15.63
CA ALA A 150 12.04 -5.85 15.34
C ALA A 150 12.35 -5.96 13.84
N GLY A 151 11.31 -6.06 13.01
CA GLY A 151 11.42 -6.06 11.55
C GLY A 151 11.80 -4.70 10.96
N ILE A 152 11.66 -3.59 11.69
CA ILE A 152 11.89 -2.21 11.19
C ILE A 152 12.59 -1.31 12.22
N ASP A 153 13.27 -1.88 13.21
CA ASP A 153 13.87 -1.15 14.34
C ASP A 153 15.15 -0.38 13.98
N THR A 154 15.67 -0.56 12.77
CA THR A 154 16.77 0.21 12.20
C THR A 154 16.35 0.80 10.86
N ASP A 155 16.97 1.93 10.47
CA ASP A 155 16.74 2.55 9.18
C ASP A 155 17.02 1.58 8.04
N GLU A 156 18.09 0.77 8.13
CA GLU A 156 18.43 -0.24 7.12
C GLU A 156 17.29 -1.24 6.91
N LYS A 157 16.75 -1.82 7.99
CA LYS A 157 15.64 -2.77 7.92
C LYS A 157 14.35 -2.14 7.42
N LEU A 158 14.06 -0.92 7.85
CA LEU A 158 12.91 -0.16 7.35
C LEU A 158 13.03 0.04 5.83
N LEU A 159 14.20 0.51 5.37
CA LEU A 159 14.42 0.77 3.95
C LEU A 159 14.37 -0.52 3.11
N GLU A 160 14.87 -1.64 3.65
CA GLU A 160 14.76 -2.97 3.05
C GLU A 160 13.30 -3.44 2.95
N ALA A 161 12.53 -3.32 4.04
CA ALA A 161 11.11 -3.68 4.05
C ALA A 161 10.31 -2.88 3.02
N MET A 162 10.59 -1.58 2.89
CA MET A 162 9.94 -0.72 1.90
C MET A 162 10.35 -1.04 0.46
N ASP A 163 11.60 -1.45 0.21
CA ASP A 163 12.10 -1.75 -1.14
C ASP A 163 11.73 -3.17 -1.63
N ALA A 164 11.52 -4.12 -0.70
CA ALA A 164 11.25 -5.51 -1.04
C ALA A 164 10.10 -5.72 -2.07
N PRO A 165 8.95 -5.01 -1.99
CA PRO A 165 7.92 -5.08 -3.02
C PRO A 165 8.41 -4.62 -4.40
N PHE A 166 9.18 -3.53 -4.47
CA PHE A 166 9.68 -2.97 -5.72
C PHE A 166 10.70 -3.90 -6.38
N THR A 167 11.70 -4.36 -5.62
CA THR A 167 12.71 -5.32 -6.10
C THR A 167 12.04 -6.61 -6.61
N ARG A 168 10.96 -7.05 -5.97
CA ARG A 168 10.19 -8.22 -6.43
C ARG A 168 9.49 -7.98 -7.77
N VAL A 169 8.81 -6.85 -7.92
CA VAL A 169 8.12 -6.49 -9.17
C VAL A 169 9.12 -6.25 -10.29
N GLU A 170 10.24 -5.59 -10.01
CA GLU A 170 11.31 -5.36 -10.99
C GLU A 170 11.89 -6.68 -11.51
N ALA A 171 12.15 -7.66 -10.63
CA ALA A 171 12.62 -8.98 -11.03
C ALA A 171 11.61 -9.72 -11.92
N TRP A 172 10.32 -9.66 -11.57
CA TRP A 172 9.24 -10.22 -12.38
C TRP A 172 9.12 -9.53 -13.75
N ALA A 173 9.23 -8.21 -13.79
CA ALA A 173 9.18 -7.42 -15.01
C ALA A 173 10.32 -7.79 -15.97
N LYS A 174 11.55 -7.85 -15.45
CA LYS A 174 12.74 -8.28 -16.20
C LYS A 174 12.59 -9.70 -16.76
N ALA A 175 12.08 -10.63 -15.95
CA ALA A 175 11.86 -12.01 -16.36
C ALA A 175 10.82 -12.16 -17.48
N ASN A 176 9.90 -11.19 -17.59
CA ASN A 176 8.82 -11.19 -18.57
C ASN A 176 8.97 -10.14 -19.68
N ALA A 177 10.11 -9.46 -19.75
CA ALA A 177 10.38 -8.37 -20.71
C ALA A 177 9.32 -7.24 -20.68
N ILE A 178 8.83 -6.91 -19.49
CA ILE A 178 7.94 -5.76 -19.27
C ILE A 178 8.80 -4.53 -18.98
N ASN A 179 8.56 -3.45 -19.73
CA ASN A 179 9.24 -2.19 -19.49
C ASN A 179 8.78 -1.57 -18.16
N PRO A 180 9.69 -0.93 -17.39
CA PRO A 180 9.33 -0.26 -16.14
C PRO A 180 8.23 0.78 -16.29
N GLU A 181 8.16 1.51 -17.42
CA GLU A 181 7.09 2.50 -17.64
C GLU A 181 5.68 1.90 -17.75
N ASN A 182 5.57 0.57 -17.95
CA ASN A 182 4.30 -0.15 -17.97
C ASN A 182 3.95 -0.73 -16.59
N ILE A 183 4.53 -0.19 -15.52
CA ILE A 183 4.30 -0.61 -14.14
C ILE A 183 3.95 0.61 -13.30
N THR A 184 2.95 0.46 -12.44
CA THR A 184 2.57 1.49 -11.49
C THR A 184 2.44 0.94 -10.07
N LEU A 185 2.91 1.72 -9.09
CA LEU A 185 2.49 1.61 -7.70
C LEU A 185 1.12 2.29 -7.58
N GLY A 186 0.05 1.49 -7.70
CA GLY A 186 -1.33 2.00 -7.80
C GLY A 186 -1.85 2.62 -6.50
N GLU A 187 -1.41 2.10 -5.35
CA GLU A 187 -1.76 2.66 -4.06
C GLU A 187 -0.58 2.55 -3.08
N PHE A 188 -0.33 3.66 -2.37
CA PHE A 188 0.53 3.75 -1.20
C PHE A 188 0.14 4.99 -0.38
N GLY A 189 0.38 4.97 0.92
CA GLY A 189 0.07 6.12 1.77
C GLY A 189 0.23 5.82 3.26
N MET A 190 0.09 6.85 4.08
CA MET A 190 0.07 6.73 5.53
C MET A 190 -1.17 7.42 6.08
N ILE A 191 -1.89 6.69 6.95
CA ILE A 191 -3.12 7.14 7.57
C ILE A 191 -2.90 8.48 8.26
N ARG A 192 -3.83 9.41 8.04
CA ARG A 192 -3.94 10.65 8.81
C ARG A 192 -4.58 10.37 10.15
N GLN A 193 -5.76 9.77 10.10
CA GLN A 193 -6.62 9.57 11.27
C GLN A 193 -7.67 8.53 10.92
N GLU A 194 -7.94 7.59 11.81
CA GLU A 194 -9.08 6.69 11.66
C GLU A 194 -10.38 7.35 12.12
N TYR A 195 -11.50 7.07 11.43
CA TYR A 195 -12.79 7.62 11.82
C TYR A 195 -13.18 7.22 13.24
N GLY A 196 -13.53 8.20 14.08
CA GLY A 196 -13.85 7.96 15.49
C GLY A 196 -12.63 7.72 16.39
N ASN A 197 -11.41 7.78 15.86
CA ASN A 197 -10.18 7.75 16.63
C ASN A 197 -9.63 9.19 16.79
N ALA A 198 -9.31 9.59 18.02
CA ALA A 198 -8.79 10.94 18.30
C ALA A 198 -7.32 11.12 17.89
N HIS A 199 -6.60 10.03 17.64
CA HIS A 199 -5.20 10.10 17.24
C HIS A 199 -5.07 10.56 15.78
N VAL A 200 -4.37 11.68 15.60
CA VAL A 200 -3.96 12.20 14.29
C VAL A 200 -2.46 11.96 14.14
N MET A 201 -2.06 11.28 13.08
CA MET A 201 -0.66 11.04 12.73
C MET A 201 0.03 12.36 12.38
N PRO A 202 1.19 12.68 12.98
CA PRO A 202 1.94 13.89 12.64
C PRO A 202 2.21 14.00 11.14
N ALA A 203 1.96 15.18 10.58
CA ALA A 203 1.98 15.40 9.13
C ALA A 203 3.39 15.24 8.56
N GLU A 204 4.43 15.56 9.35
CA GLU A 204 5.83 15.40 8.98
C GLU A 204 6.22 13.93 8.76
N TYR A 205 5.67 13.01 9.55
CA TYR A 205 5.89 11.57 9.41
C TYR A 205 5.25 11.03 8.14
N ARG A 206 4.01 11.48 7.85
CA ARG A 206 3.31 11.14 6.61
C ARG A 206 4.05 11.67 5.38
N ALA A 207 4.53 12.91 5.44
CA ALA A 207 5.26 13.54 4.35
C ALA A 207 6.62 12.86 4.09
N ALA A 208 7.32 12.45 5.15
CA ALA A 208 8.56 11.67 5.03
C ALA A 208 8.30 10.30 4.37
N TYR A 209 7.29 9.57 4.83
CA TYR A 209 6.90 8.28 4.25
C TYR A 209 6.56 8.39 2.75
N VAL A 210 5.72 9.37 2.39
CA VAL A 210 5.31 9.57 0.99
C VAL A 210 6.53 9.90 0.11
N ARG A 211 7.46 10.72 0.60
CA ARG A 211 8.71 11.02 -0.12
C ARG A 211 9.56 9.76 -0.34
N ASP A 212 9.69 8.92 0.67
CA ASP A 212 10.49 7.68 0.59
C ASP A 212 9.90 6.64 -0.37
N MET A 213 8.56 6.55 -0.43
CA MET A 213 7.86 5.67 -1.37
C MET A 213 7.92 6.18 -2.80
N ILE A 214 7.74 7.48 -3.02
CA ILE A 214 7.87 8.08 -4.35
C ILE A 214 9.31 7.92 -4.88
N ALA A 215 10.31 8.21 -4.05
CA ALA A 215 11.71 8.05 -4.43
C ALA A 215 12.04 6.61 -4.87
N ARG A 216 11.42 5.60 -4.22
CA ARG A 216 11.54 4.20 -4.63
C ARG A 216 10.84 3.91 -5.94
N ALA A 217 9.58 4.30 -6.09
CA ALA A 217 8.86 4.12 -7.34
C ALA A 217 9.63 4.71 -8.53
N GLU A 218 10.12 5.94 -8.39
CA GLU A 218 10.91 6.62 -9.42
C GLU A 218 12.28 5.98 -9.66
N ALA A 219 12.97 5.50 -8.62
CA ALA A 219 14.24 4.78 -8.77
C ALA A 219 14.10 3.48 -9.58
N HIS A 220 12.94 2.82 -9.49
CA HIS A 220 12.61 1.64 -10.29
C HIS A 220 11.97 1.98 -11.64
N GLY A 221 11.72 3.26 -11.93
CA GLY A 221 11.08 3.72 -13.16
C GLY A 221 9.57 3.49 -13.23
N PHE A 222 8.92 3.26 -12.09
CA PHE A 222 7.48 3.00 -11.98
C PHE A 222 6.71 4.31 -11.78
N ALA A 223 5.54 4.40 -12.42
CA ALA A 223 4.57 5.45 -12.11
C ALA A 223 3.94 5.20 -10.72
N TRP A 224 3.35 6.21 -10.09
CA TRP A 224 2.80 6.08 -8.74
C TRP A 224 1.50 6.87 -8.57
N SER A 225 0.63 6.39 -7.66
CA SER A 225 -0.60 7.06 -7.25
C SER A 225 -0.76 7.01 -5.74
N VAL A 226 -0.78 8.18 -5.10
CA VAL A 226 -0.85 8.29 -3.63
C VAL A 226 -2.29 8.14 -3.14
N TRP A 227 -2.48 7.32 -2.11
CA TRP A 227 -3.72 7.17 -1.37
C TRP A 227 -3.72 8.12 -0.17
N SER A 228 -4.62 9.11 -0.08
CA SER A 228 -5.68 9.46 -1.03
C SER A 228 -6.05 10.94 -0.96
N TYR A 229 -6.96 11.39 -1.83
CA TYR A 229 -7.44 12.79 -1.81
C TYR A 229 -8.07 13.19 -0.47
N GLY A 230 -8.91 12.33 0.11
CA GLY A 230 -9.74 12.62 1.29
C GLY A 230 -9.91 11.46 2.27
N GLY A 231 -10.57 11.70 3.40
CA GLY A 231 -10.88 10.67 4.39
C GLY A 231 -9.68 10.26 5.24
N ALA A 232 -9.63 8.99 5.65
CA ALA A 232 -8.64 8.50 6.63
C ALA A 232 -7.18 8.72 6.22
N PHE A 233 -6.89 8.69 4.92
CA PHE A 233 -5.56 8.87 4.32
C PHE A 233 -5.40 10.22 3.62
N GLY A 234 -6.38 11.10 3.75
CA GLY A 234 -6.50 12.31 2.94
C GLY A 234 -5.27 13.22 2.97
N ILE A 235 -4.84 13.65 1.79
CA ILE A 235 -3.73 14.59 1.58
C ILE A 235 -4.23 16.00 1.20
N VAL A 236 -5.50 16.12 0.80
CA VAL A 236 -6.15 17.41 0.50
C VAL A 236 -7.28 17.67 1.49
N GLU A 237 -8.16 16.69 1.67
CA GLU A 237 -9.30 16.75 2.59
C GLU A 237 -9.10 15.79 3.76
N ALA A 238 -9.51 16.18 4.96
CA ALA A 238 -9.67 15.29 6.10
C ALA A 238 -11.10 14.70 6.09
N PHE A 239 -11.61 14.29 7.25
CA PHE A 239 -13.02 13.96 7.40
C PHE A 239 -13.90 15.21 7.36
N ASP A 240 -15.19 15.03 7.06
CA ASP A 240 -16.23 16.06 7.13
C ASP A 240 -15.97 17.34 6.29
N GLY A 241 -15.11 17.23 5.27
CA GLY A 241 -14.76 18.35 4.37
C GLY A 241 -13.73 19.32 4.96
N ASP A 242 -13.13 18.99 6.11
CA ASP A 242 -12.00 19.74 6.65
C ASP A 242 -10.76 19.60 5.74
N LYS A 243 -9.81 20.52 5.88
CA LYS A 243 -8.55 20.45 5.12
C LYS A 243 -7.53 19.57 5.84
N ALA A 244 -6.84 18.72 5.09
CA ALA A 244 -5.66 18.04 5.57
C ALA A 244 -4.48 19.02 5.74
N GLU A 245 -3.51 18.64 6.55
CA GLU A 245 -2.23 19.35 6.70
C GLU A 245 -1.47 19.35 5.36
N PRO A 246 -0.82 20.47 4.99
CA PRO A 246 -0.27 20.64 3.64
C PRO A 246 0.99 19.81 3.38
N ASP A 247 1.66 19.31 4.42
CA ASP A 247 3.00 18.72 4.38
C ASP A 247 3.15 17.62 3.32
N VAL A 248 2.16 16.74 3.18
CA VAL A 248 2.19 15.67 2.16
C VAL A 248 2.08 16.24 0.75
N MET A 249 1.18 17.19 0.52
CA MET A 249 1.02 17.84 -0.78
C MET A 249 2.22 18.72 -1.13
N ASP A 250 2.82 19.38 -0.15
CA ASP A 250 4.01 20.20 -0.35
C ASP A 250 5.23 19.32 -0.62
N ALA A 251 5.35 18.16 0.03
CA ALA A 251 6.35 17.16 -0.30
C ALA A 251 6.23 16.70 -1.76
N ILE A 252 5.02 16.35 -2.22
CA ILE A 252 4.76 15.94 -3.60
C ILE A 252 5.09 17.06 -4.59
N LYS A 253 4.62 18.29 -4.35
CA LYS A 253 4.89 19.45 -5.23
C LYS A 253 6.37 19.80 -5.31
N SER A 254 7.16 19.47 -4.29
CA SER A 254 8.60 19.75 -4.26
C SER A 254 9.45 18.82 -5.13
N LEU A 255 8.86 17.75 -5.69
CA LEU A 255 9.58 16.76 -6.50
C LEU A 255 9.83 17.20 -7.95
N HIS A 256 9.45 18.44 -8.32
CA HIS A 256 9.62 19.01 -9.66
C HIS A 256 10.14 20.45 -9.62
#